data_AF-A0A4Q8XNB9-F1
#
_entry.id   AF-A0A4Q8XNB9-F1
#
_cell.length_a   1.000
_cell.length_b   1.000
_cell.length_c   1.000
_cell.angle_alpha   90.00
_cell.angle_beta   90.00
_cell.angle_gamma   90.00
#
_symmetry.space_group_name_H-M   'P 1'
#
loop_
_entity.id
_entity.type
_entity.pdbx_description
1 polymer ?
#
loop_
_entity_poly.entity_id
_entity_poly.type
_entity_poly.pdbx_seq_one_letter_code
_entity_poly.pdbx_strand_id
1 'polypeptide(L)'
;MTSPQMRSKDPELEHKTGSRLSSLVLAALGVVYGDIGTSPLYAFREALHSTGGSGSHHANVLGILSLIVWALTIVVTLKYVTFVLKADNRGEGGTLSLMTLAREGLTERPKWVLVLGVIGASLFLGDAIITPAISVLSAVEGIEVVAPALSTWVVPITLTIIAVLFFVQRFGT
;
A
#
# COMPACT_ATOMS: atom_id res chain seq x y z
N MET A 1 54.45 14.01 -35.44
CA MET A 1 54.19 12.80 -34.64
C MET A 1 53.52 13.21 -33.35
N THR A 2 52.20 13.14 -33.29
CA THR A 2 51.42 13.27 -32.04
C THR A 2 50.17 12.44 -32.21
N SER A 3 50.23 11.19 -31.74
CA SER A 3 49.08 10.28 -31.71
C SER A 3 48.06 10.77 -30.68
N PRO A 4 46.74 10.75 -30.97
CA PRO A 4 45.72 11.01 -29.97
C PRO A 4 45.55 9.76 -29.10
N GLN A 5 45.79 9.91 -27.80
CA GLN A 5 45.54 8.86 -26.80
C GLN A 5 44.03 8.59 -26.71
N MET A 6 43.64 7.34 -26.92
CA MET A 6 42.28 6.85 -26.66
C MET A 6 41.97 6.96 -25.16
N ARG A 7 40.98 7.79 -24.82
CA ARG A 7 40.38 7.89 -23.49
C ARG A 7 39.65 6.58 -23.19
N SER A 8 40.13 5.83 -22.20
CA SER A 8 39.43 4.68 -21.63
C SER A 8 38.08 5.14 -21.11
N LYS A 9 36.99 4.50 -21.59
CA LYS A 9 35.69 4.56 -20.93
C LYS A 9 35.81 3.70 -19.67
N ASP A 10 35.82 4.34 -18.51
CA ASP A 10 35.83 3.67 -17.22
C ASP A 10 34.50 2.90 -17.00
N PRO A 11 34.48 1.56 -16.99
CA PRO A 11 33.26 0.76 -16.83
C PRO A 11 32.77 0.68 -15.37
N GLU A 12 33.52 1.25 -14.43
CA GLU A 12 33.30 1.10 -13.00
C GLU A 12 32.17 1.99 -12.44
N LEU A 13 31.77 3.03 -13.18
CA LEU A 13 30.69 3.95 -12.78
C LEU A 13 29.29 3.42 -13.14
N GLU A 14 29.17 2.50 -14.10
CA GLU A 14 27.88 2.00 -14.59
C GLU A 14 27.27 0.96 -13.63
N HIS A 15 28.11 0.16 -12.97
CA HIS A 15 27.67 -0.96 -12.12
C HIS A 15 27.12 -0.52 -10.75
N LYS A 16 27.57 0.62 -10.20
CA LYS A 16 27.07 1.16 -8.92
C LYS A 16 25.67 1.77 -9.04
N THR A 17 25.34 2.34 -10.19
CA THR A 17 24.02 2.91 -10.46
C THR A 17 22.97 1.82 -10.65
N GLY A 18 23.28 0.77 -11.41
CA GLY A 18 22.37 -0.37 -11.62
C GLY A 18 22.02 -1.11 -10.33
N SER A 19 23.00 -1.32 -9.44
CA SER A 19 22.78 -2.00 -8.15
C SER A 19 21.99 -1.16 -7.13
N ARG A 20 22.12 0.18 -7.15
CA ARG A 20 21.29 1.05 -6.31
C ARG A 20 19.86 1.12 -6.83
N LEU A 21 19.68 1.21 -8.15
CA LEU A 21 18.36 1.21 -8.76
C LEU A 21 17.61 -0.11 -8.51
N SER A 22 18.28 -1.26 -8.63
CA SER A 22 17.65 -2.55 -8.34
C SER A 22 17.24 -2.68 -6.87
N SER A 23 18.08 -2.20 -5.93
CA SER A 23 17.74 -2.16 -4.51
C SER A 23 16.54 -1.24 -4.21
N LEU A 24 16.47 -0.07 -4.87
CA LEU A 24 15.36 0.86 -4.72
C LEU A 24 14.06 0.30 -5.30
N VAL A 25 14.13 -0.35 -6.46
CA VAL A 25 12.97 -1.03 -7.09
C VAL A 25 12.47 -2.17 -6.20
N LEU A 26 13.38 -2.99 -5.65
CA LEU A 26 13.01 -4.06 -4.75
C LEU A 26 12.35 -3.52 -3.46
N ALA A 27 12.88 -2.44 -2.90
CA ALA A 27 12.28 -1.77 -1.75
C ALA A 27 10.90 -1.19 -2.07
N ALA A 28 10.74 -0.51 -3.21
CA ALA A 28 9.46 0.04 -3.64
C ALA A 28 8.42 -1.06 -3.90
N LEU A 29 8.80 -2.15 -4.55
CA LEU A 29 7.93 -3.31 -4.75
C LEU A 29 7.53 -3.94 -3.40
N GLY A 30 8.48 -4.08 -2.48
CA GLY A 30 8.20 -4.59 -1.12
C GLY A 30 7.19 -3.73 -0.37
N VAL A 31 7.30 -2.40 -0.47
CA VAL A 31 6.34 -1.47 0.14
C VAL A 31 4.96 -1.58 -0.52
N VAL A 32 4.90 -1.58 -1.86
CA VAL A 32 3.62 -1.64 -2.60
C VAL A 32 2.89 -2.96 -2.37
N TYR A 33 3.60 -4.08 -2.47
CA TYR A 33 3.00 -5.40 -2.19
C TYR A 33 2.64 -5.57 -0.72
N GLY A 34 3.42 -4.96 0.18
CA GLY A 34 3.08 -4.89 1.60
C GLY A 34 1.75 -4.18 1.82
N ASP A 35 1.59 -2.97 1.29
CA ASP A 35 0.37 -2.16 1.43
C ASP A 35 -0.87 -2.88 0.88
N ILE A 36 -0.77 -3.47 -0.33
CA ILE A 36 -1.87 -4.21 -0.97
C ILE A 36 -2.31 -5.44 -0.14
N GLY A 37 -1.37 -6.08 0.56
CA GLY A 37 -1.62 -7.32 1.29
C GLY A 37 -2.21 -7.14 2.70
N THR A 38 -2.10 -5.96 3.30
CA THR A 38 -2.54 -5.74 4.70
C THR A 38 -4.07 -5.76 4.83
N SER A 39 -4.78 -5.09 3.92
CA SER A 39 -6.23 -4.94 3.99
C SER A 39 -6.99 -6.28 3.89
N PRO A 40 -6.65 -7.21 2.98
CA PRO A 40 -7.28 -8.53 2.95
C PRO A 40 -6.98 -9.38 4.18
N LEU A 41 -5.75 -9.29 4.73
CA LEU A 41 -5.36 -10.03 5.94
C LEU A 41 -6.09 -9.51 7.18
N TYR A 42 -6.29 -8.20 7.29
CA TYR A 42 -7.12 -7.62 8.34
C TYR A 42 -8.58 -8.08 8.21
N ALA A 43 -9.16 -7.98 7.02
CA ALA A 43 -10.52 -8.43 6.77
C ALA A 43 -10.72 -9.92 7.07
N PHE A 44 -9.74 -10.76 6.74
CA PHE A 44 -9.72 -12.18 7.07
C PHE A 44 -9.75 -12.41 8.58
N ARG A 45 -8.87 -11.73 9.31
CA ARG A 45 -8.77 -11.85 10.76
C ARG A 45 -10.05 -11.40 11.45
N GLU A 46 -10.63 -10.27 11.04
CA GLU A 46 -11.87 -9.75 11.59
C GLU A 46 -13.07 -10.68 11.30
N ALA A 47 -13.12 -11.23 10.08
CA ALA A 47 -14.13 -12.23 9.71
C ALA A 47 -13.99 -13.52 10.55
N LEU A 48 -12.78 -13.95 10.88
CA LEU A 48 -12.55 -15.08 11.77
C LEU A 48 -12.95 -14.77 13.22
N HIS A 49 -12.59 -13.60 13.74
CA HIS A 49 -12.97 -13.15 15.08
C HIS A 49 -14.50 -13.14 15.26
N SER A 50 -15.23 -12.64 14.27
CA SER A 50 -16.70 -12.62 14.28
C SER A 50 -17.35 -14.01 14.13
N THR A 51 -16.64 -15.00 13.59
CA THR A 51 -17.17 -16.36 13.35
C THR A 51 -16.74 -17.38 14.40
N GLY A 52 -15.81 -17.03 15.31
CA GLY A 52 -15.23 -17.92 16.32
C GLY A 52 -16.19 -18.57 17.33
N GLY A 53 -17.47 -18.17 17.37
CA GLY A 53 -18.50 -18.75 18.24
C GLY A 53 -19.29 -19.94 17.68
N SER A 54 -19.14 -20.27 16.39
CA SER A 54 -20.09 -21.15 15.68
C SER A 54 -19.37 -22.23 14.87
N GLY A 55 -19.35 -23.48 15.37
CA GLY A 55 -19.21 -24.77 14.64
C GLY A 55 -18.18 -24.91 13.49
N SER A 56 -17.37 -25.98 13.54
CA SER A 56 -16.42 -26.44 12.50
C SER A 56 -15.49 -25.37 11.91
N HIS A 57 -14.39 -25.11 12.63
CA HIS A 57 -13.35 -24.14 12.23
C HIS A 57 -12.85 -24.28 10.79
N HIS A 58 -12.75 -25.50 10.26
CA HIS A 58 -12.20 -25.73 8.92
C HIS A 58 -13.12 -25.22 7.80
N ALA A 59 -14.44 -25.39 7.93
CA ALA A 59 -15.40 -24.95 6.91
C ALA A 59 -15.46 -23.42 6.85
N ASN A 60 -15.44 -22.76 8.01
CA ASN A 60 -15.51 -21.30 8.10
C ASN A 60 -14.25 -20.64 7.55
N VAL A 61 -13.06 -21.18 7.87
CA VAL A 61 -11.79 -20.70 7.33
C VAL A 61 -11.76 -20.78 5.81
N LEU A 62 -12.16 -21.92 5.23
CA LEU A 62 -12.21 -22.11 3.78
C LEU A 62 -13.26 -21.22 3.12
N GLY A 63 -14.40 -21.00 3.77
CA GLY A 63 -15.46 -20.09 3.32
C GLY A 63 -14.97 -18.64 3.24
N ILE A 64 -14.33 -18.15 4.30
CA ILE A 64 -13.80 -16.78 4.35
C ILE A 64 -12.65 -16.62 3.34
N LEU A 65 -11.72 -17.58 3.25
CA LEU A 65 -10.65 -17.58 2.24
C LEU A 65 -11.22 -17.49 0.81
N SER A 66 -12.22 -18.32 0.51
CA SER A 66 -12.90 -18.30 -0.80
C SER A 66 -13.56 -16.95 -1.08
N LEU A 67 -14.25 -16.37 -0.09
CA LEU A 67 -14.86 -15.05 -0.22
C LEU A 67 -13.83 -13.96 -0.49
N ILE A 68 -12.68 -13.98 0.18
CA ILE A 68 -11.59 -13.03 -0.06
C ILE A 68 -11.02 -13.18 -1.46
N VAL A 69 -10.74 -14.41 -1.90
CA VAL A 69 -10.22 -14.68 -3.24
C VAL A 69 -11.19 -14.18 -4.32
N TRP A 70 -12.48 -14.49 -4.19
CA TRP A 70 -13.50 -14.04 -5.13
C TRP A 70 -13.71 -12.53 -5.08
N ALA A 71 -13.77 -11.94 -3.89
CA ALA A 71 -13.91 -10.50 -3.72
C ALA A 71 -12.73 -9.74 -4.35
N LEU A 72 -11.49 -10.15 -4.07
CA LEU A 72 -10.30 -9.54 -4.66
C LEU A 72 -10.28 -9.69 -6.18
N THR A 73 -10.61 -10.88 -6.69
CA THR A 73 -10.68 -11.13 -8.13
C THR A 73 -11.69 -10.20 -8.80
N ILE A 74 -12.90 -10.08 -8.25
CA ILE A 74 -13.96 -9.24 -8.79
C ILE A 74 -13.61 -7.75 -8.64
N VAL A 75 -13.11 -7.31 -7.49
CA VAL A 75 -12.74 -5.90 -7.26
C VAL A 75 -11.60 -5.49 -8.18
N VAL A 76 -10.52 -6.28 -8.28
CA VAL A 76 -9.39 -5.93 -9.17
C VAL A 76 -9.83 -5.96 -10.64
N THR A 77 -10.56 -6.98 -11.06
CA THR A 77 -10.98 -7.10 -12.48
C THR A 77 -12.03 -6.06 -12.85
N LEU A 78 -13.04 -5.82 -12.00
CA LEU A 78 -14.11 -4.90 -12.33
C LEU A 78 -13.71 -3.46 -12.01
N LYS A 79 -13.44 -3.12 -10.75
CA LYS A 79 -13.10 -1.74 -10.37
C LYS A 79 -11.78 -1.30 -11.00
N TYR A 80 -10.69 -2.05 -10.85
CA TYR A 80 -9.39 -1.54 -11.28
C TYR A 80 -9.19 -1.66 -12.81
N VAL A 81 -9.45 -2.82 -13.41
CA VAL A 81 -9.22 -2.97 -14.85
C VAL A 81 -10.25 -2.21 -15.70
N THR A 82 -11.54 -2.17 -15.33
CA THR A 82 -12.53 -1.48 -16.18
C THR A 82 -12.63 0.02 -15.93
N PHE A 83 -12.35 0.51 -14.72
CA PHE A 83 -12.48 1.93 -14.40
C PHE A 83 -11.13 2.62 -14.32
N VAL A 84 -10.22 2.13 -13.47
CA VAL A 84 -8.92 2.79 -13.21
C VAL A 84 -8.02 2.76 -14.44
N LEU A 85 -7.91 1.63 -15.16
CA LEU A 85 -7.10 1.56 -16.38
C LEU A 85 -7.74 2.27 -17.59
N LYS A 86 -9.04 2.55 -17.56
CA LYS A 86 -9.72 3.33 -18.60
C LYS A 86 -9.67 4.84 -18.36
N ALA A 87 -9.57 5.25 -17.11
CA ALA A 87 -9.48 6.65 -16.72
C ALA A 87 -8.02 7.12 -16.72
N ASP A 88 -7.41 7.13 -17.91
CA ASP A 88 -6.08 7.67 -18.16
C ASP A 88 -6.18 9.13 -18.64
N ASN A 89 -5.46 10.04 -17.99
CA ASN A 89 -5.26 11.41 -18.47
C ASN A 89 -3.84 11.56 -19.03
N ARG A 90 -3.65 11.24 -20.32
CA ARG A 90 -2.38 11.44 -21.04
C ARG A 90 -1.15 10.83 -20.35
N GLY A 91 -1.28 9.66 -19.73
CA GLY A 91 -0.19 8.94 -19.07
C GLY A 91 0.04 9.32 -17.61
N GLU A 92 -0.74 10.23 -17.04
CA GLU A 92 -0.72 10.49 -15.59
C GLU A 92 -1.87 9.72 -14.91
N GLY A 93 -1.52 8.64 -14.21
CA GLY A 93 -2.44 7.88 -13.37
C GLY A 93 -2.45 8.39 -11.93
N GLY A 94 -3.63 8.47 -11.31
CA GLY A 94 -3.77 8.77 -9.88
C GLY A 94 -4.97 9.64 -9.54
N THR A 95 -5.27 9.76 -8.26
CA THR A 95 -6.37 10.59 -7.72
C THR A 95 -6.19 12.08 -8.05
N LEU A 96 -4.93 12.56 -8.09
CA LEU A 96 -4.59 13.93 -8.48
C LEU A 96 -4.76 14.16 -9.99
N SER A 97 -4.38 13.21 -10.83
CA SER A 97 -4.57 13.29 -12.29
C SER A 97 -6.04 13.21 -12.69
N LEU A 98 -6.84 12.45 -11.94
CA LEU A 98 -8.31 12.42 -12.06
C LEU A 98 -8.95 13.74 -11.64
N MET A 99 -8.42 14.42 -10.60
CA MET A 99 -8.87 15.76 -10.21
C MET A 99 -8.57 16.80 -11.31
N THR A 100 -7.41 16.70 -11.95
CA THR A 100 -7.02 17.55 -13.08
C THR A 100 -7.88 17.25 -14.32
N LEU A 101 -8.10 15.98 -14.67
CA LEU A 101 -8.96 15.57 -15.80
C LEU A 101 -10.43 15.98 -15.59
N ALA A 102 -10.96 15.83 -14.38
CA ALA A 102 -12.33 16.27 -14.06
C ALA A 102 -12.48 17.80 -14.19
N ARG A 103 -11.43 18.57 -13.88
CA ARG A 103 -11.42 20.02 -14.07
C ARG A 103 -11.25 20.45 -15.53
N GLU A 104 -10.49 19.69 -16.33
CA GLU A 104 -10.23 19.99 -17.74
C GLU A 104 -11.35 19.54 -18.68
N GLY A 105 -12.07 18.47 -18.34
CA GLY A 105 -13.21 17.97 -19.11
C GLY A 105 -14.53 18.75 -18.91
N LEU A 106 -14.58 19.70 -17.96
CA LEU A 106 -15.76 20.51 -17.65
C LEU A 106 -15.56 21.97 -18.09
N THR A 107 -16.34 22.40 -19.08
CA THR A 107 -16.29 23.74 -19.71
C THR A 107 -16.38 24.90 -18.71
N GLU A 108 -17.11 24.72 -17.60
CA GLU A 108 -17.42 25.76 -16.62
C GLU A 108 -16.58 25.68 -15.32
N ARG A 109 -15.65 24.71 -15.21
CA ARG A 109 -14.80 24.47 -14.00
C ARG A 109 -15.55 24.64 -12.66
N PRO A 110 -16.68 23.94 -12.45
CA PRO A 110 -17.57 24.28 -11.35
C PRO A 110 -16.93 23.97 -9.98
N LYS A 111 -17.17 24.87 -9.01
CA LYS A 111 -16.55 24.80 -7.67
C LYS A 111 -16.83 23.49 -6.91
N TRP A 112 -17.92 22.79 -7.20
CA TRP A 112 -18.26 21.50 -6.57
C TRP A 112 -17.26 20.38 -6.92
N VAL A 113 -16.63 20.43 -8.09
CA VAL A 113 -15.59 19.46 -8.50
C VAL A 113 -14.33 19.63 -7.64
N LEU A 114 -14.00 20.87 -7.28
CA LEU A 114 -12.91 21.14 -6.33
C LEU A 114 -13.22 20.54 -4.96
N VAL A 115 -14.45 20.73 -4.47
CA VAL A 115 -14.88 20.19 -3.18
C VAL A 115 -14.79 18.66 -3.18
N LEU A 116 -15.26 18.00 -4.23
CA LEU A 116 -15.11 16.54 -4.40
C LEU A 116 -13.64 16.11 -4.47
N GLY A 117 -12.79 16.85 -5.18
CA GLY A 117 -11.35 16.57 -5.25
C GLY A 117 -10.66 16.69 -3.88
N VAL A 118 -11.01 17.73 -3.11
CA VAL A 118 -10.48 17.93 -1.74
C VAL A 118 -10.96 16.82 -0.80
N ILE A 119 -12.23 16.41 -0.89
CA ILE A 119 -12.76 15.26 -0.13
C ILE A 119 -12.05 13.97 -0.52
N GLY A 120 -11.83 13.74 -1.82
CA GLY A 120 -11.08 12.57 -2.29
C GLY A 120 -9.63 12.56 -1.77
N ALA A 121 -8.96 13.71 -1.82
CA ALA A 121 -7.59 13.85 -1.31
C ALA A 121 -7.50 13.67 0.21
N SER A 122 -8.48 14.17 0.98
CA SER A 122 -8.49 13.99 2.43
C SER A 122 -8.79 12.54 2.84
N LEU A 123 -9.69 11.85 2.15
CA LEU A 123 -9.95 10.43 2.35
C LEU A 123 -8.71 9.59 2.03
N PHE A 124 -8.01 9.90 0.93
CA PHE A 124 -6.76 9.23 0.57
C PHE A 124 -5.66 9.46 1.60
N LEU A 125 -5.51 10.69 2.10
CA LEU A 125 -4.54 11.00 3.16
C LEU A 125 -4.88 10.28 4.46
N GLY A 126 -6.18 10.19 4.80
CA GLY A 126 -6.65 9.42 5.95
C GLY A 126 -6.28 7.94 5.84
N ASP A 127 -6.54 7.32 4.68
CA ASP A 127 -6.20 5.93 4.40
C ASP A 127 -4.69 5.69 4.53
N ALA A 128 -3.87 6.59 3.95
CA ALA A 128 -2.41 6.51 4.04
C ALA A 128 -1.86 6.60 5.48
N ILE A 129 -2.57 7.27 6.39
CA ILE A 129 -2.19 7.36 7.82
C ILE A 129 -2.68 6.14 8.60
N ILE A 130 -3.85 5.60 8.26
CA ILE A 130 -4.49 4.49 9.00
C ILE A 130 -3.79 3.15 8.72
N THR A 131 -3.41 2.87 7.48
CA THR A 131 -2.88 1.56 7.09
C THR A 131 -1.62 1.12 7.86
N PRO A 132 -0.58 1.97 8.07
CA PRO A 132 0.57 1.59 8.88
C PRO A 132 0.20 1.27 10.33
N ALA A 133 -0.75 2.01 10.91
CA ALA A 133 -1.17 1.79 12.29
C ALA A 133 -1.93 0.46 12.44
N ILE A 134 -2.90 0.19 11.56
CA ILE A 134 -3.70 -1.05 11.58
C ILE A 134 -2.84 -2.27 11.24
N SER A 135 -1.90 -2.15 10.31
CA SER A 135 -1.00 -3.25 9.95
C SER A 135 -0.09 -3.66 11.11
N VAL A 136 0.55 -2.69 11.79
CA VAL A 136 1.41 -3.00 12.95
C VAL A 136 0.58 -3.57 14.10
N LEU A 137 -0.58 -2.97 14.39
CA LEU A 137 -1.46 -3.46 15.45
C LEU A 137 -1.91 -4.90 15.18
N SER A 138 -2.35 -5.21 13.96
CA SER A 138 -2.78 -6.57 13.56
C SER A 138 -1.64 -7.59 13.66
N ALA A 139 -0.41 -7.20 13.35
CA ALA A 139 0.76 -8.06 13.48
C ALA A 139 1.09 -8.36 14.95
N VAL A 140 1.00 -7.36 15.82
CA VAL A 140 1.27 -7.51 17.26
C VAL A 140 0.16 -8.28 17.96
N GLU A 141 -1.11 -8.04 17.61
CA GLU A 141 -2.25 -8.82 18.15
C GLU A 141 -2.20 -10.30 17.71
N GLY A 142 -1.52 -10.63 16.61
CA GLY A 142 -1.26 -12.03 16.24
C GLY A 142 -0.49 -12.81 17.31
N ILE A 143 0.29 -12.12 18.16
CA ILE A 143 1.05 -12.73 19.27
C ILE A 143 0.11 -13.19 20.39
N GLU A 144 -1.02 -12.50 20.59
CA GLU A 144 -2.01 -12.84 21.63
C GLU A 144 -2.63 -14.22 21.44
N VAL A 145 -2.70 -14.70 20.19
CA VAL A 145 -3.17 -16.05 19.85
C VAL A 145 -2.29 -17.15 20.48
N VAL A 146 -0.99 -16.87 20.66
CA VAL A 146 -0.01 -17.82 21.21
C VAL A 146 0.27 -17.55 22.70
N ALA A 147 0.16 -16.29 23.14
CA ALA A 147 0.41 -15.88 24.52
C ALA A 147 -0.62 -14.83 25.02
N PRO A 148 -1.77 -15.26 25.56
CA PRO A 148 -2.84 -14.36 26.00
C PRO A 148 -2.45 -13.40 27.12
N ALA A 149 -1.43 -13.76 27.92
CA ALA A 149 -0.90 -12.92 29.00
C ALA A 149 -0.21 -11.63 28.50
N LEU A 150 0.08 -11.52 27.20
CA LEU A 150 0.71 -10.35 26.60
C LEU A 150 -0.29 -9.34 26.01
N SER A 151 -1.60 -9.56 26.12
CA SER A 151 -2.65 -8.69 25.57
C SER A 151 -2.56 -7.23 26.05
N THR A 152 -2.22 -7.02 27.32
CA THR A 152 -2.03 -5.66 27.88
C THR A 152 -0.82 -4.92 27.29
N TRP A 153 0.16 -5.66 26.75
CA TRP A 153 1.37 -5.11 26.15
C TRP A 153 1.25 -4.82 24.64
N VAL A 154 0.18 -5.29 23.99
CA VAL A 154 -0.05 -5.09 22.54
C VAL A 154 -0.03 -3.61 22.16
N VAL A 155 -0.80 -2.78 22.86
CA VAL A 155 -0.91 -1.34 22.55
C VAL A 155 0.43 -0.61 22.81
N PRO A 156 1.10 -0.76 23.97
CA PRO A 156 2.43 -0.18 24.18
C PRO A 156 3.47 -0.62 23.17
N ILE A 157 3.51 -1.91 22.79
CA ILE A 157 4.45 -2.43 21.80
C ILE A 157 4.18 -1.81 20.43
N THR A 158 2.92 -1.77 20.01
CA THR A 158 2.50 -1.15 18.74
C THR A 158 2.93 0.32 18.66
N LEU A 159 2.66 1.10 19.71
CA LEU A 159 3.08 2.50 19.78
C LEU A 159 4.60 2.65 19.73
N THR A 160 5.33 1.77 20.42
CA THR A 160 6.80 1.77 20.40
C THR A 160 7.35 1.45 19.01
N ILE A 161 6.79 0.44 18.33
CA ILE A 161 7.19 0.08 16.97
C ILE A 161 6.92 1.24 16.01
N ILE A 162 5.72 1.83 16.04
CA ILE A 162 5.38 2.98 15.20
C ILE A 162 6.35 4.15 15.49
N ALA A 163 6.57 4.51 16.75
CA ALA A 163 7.47 5.59 17.12
C ALA A 163 8.90 5.35 16.60
N VAL A 164 9.43 4.13 16.72
CA VAL A 164 10.76 3.77 16.22
C VAL A 164 10.81 3.79 14.70
N LEU A 165 9.81 3.23 14.01
CA LEU A 165 9.75 3.22 12.54
C LEU A 165 9.74 4.65 11.98
N PHE A 166 8.87 5.51 12.49
CA PHE A 166 8.81 6.92 12.06
C PHE A 166 10.07 7.69 12.46
N PHE A 167 10.67 7.37 13.61
CA PHE A 167 11.94 7.97 14.03
C PHE A 167 13.10 7.57 13.11
N VAL A 168 13.16 6.34 12.61
CA VAL A 168 14.20 5.90 11.67
C VAL A 168 13.94 6.46 10.26
N GLN A 169 12.69 6.51 9.82
CA GLN A 169 12.30 7.06 8.52
C GLN A 169 12.75 8.52 8.32
N ARG A 170 12.82 9.31 9.41
CA ARG A 170 13.30 10.71 9.33
C ARG A 170 14.75 10.86 8.83
N PHE A 171 15.57 9.82 8.95
CA PHE A 171 17.00 9.85 8.59
C PHE A 171 17.27 9.34 7.17
N GLY A 172 16.24 8.83 6.48
CA GLY A 172 16.36 8.15 5.19
C GLY A 172 15.50 8.72 4.07
N THR A 173 15.13 10.01 4.11
CA THR A 173 14.66 10.73 2.91
C THR A 173 15.78 10.90 1.90
#